data_AF-A0A378AYY3-F1
#
_entry.id   AF-A0A378AYY3-F1
#
_cell.length_a   1.000
_cell.length_b   1.000
_cell.length_c   1.000
_cell.angle_alpha   90.00
_cell.angle_beta   90.00
_cell.angle_gamma   90.00
#
_symmetry.space_group_name_H-M   'P 1'
#
loop_
_entity.id
_entity.type
_entity.pdbx_description
1 polymer ?
#
loop_
_entity_poly.entity_id
_entity_poly.type
_entity_poly.pdbx_seq_one_letter_code
_entity_poly.pdbx_strand_id
1 'polypeptide(L)'
;MGTIDAVGLVFPVRPAPLNNNVFLEMVGEISHELARHDIDLLLIADDEQADKHGYMRMVQGRRVDALIVAHTLDDDPRLAQLQASGFPFLALGRSRLAQPYAWFDFDNYAGTCRATRI
;
A
#
# COMPACT_ATOMS: atom_id res chain seq x y z
N MET A 1 -4.01 25.17 -2.09
CA MET A 1 -3.66 24.23 -1.00
C MET A 1 -2.32 23.63 -1.39
N GLY A 2 -1.32 23.66 -0.51
CA GLY A 2 0.02 23.12 -0.81
C GLY A 2 0.03 21.59 -0.81
N THR A 3 0.96 21.02 -1.58
CA THR A 3 1.35 19.60 -1.52
C THR A 3 2.20 19.37 -0.26
N ILE A 4 2.17 18.15 0.26
CA ILE A 4 3.04 17.70 1.36
C ILE A 4 4.35 17.13 0.79
N ASP A 5 4.31 16.69 -0.47
CA ASP A 5 5.41 16.05 -1.20
C ASP A 5 5.87 14.76 -0.51
N ALA A 6 4.89 13.99 -0.02
CA ALA A 6 5.13 12.73 0.70
C ALA A 6 4.06 11.66 0.40
N VAL A 7 4.51 10.43 0.18
CA VAL A 7 3.66 9.23 0.01
C VAL A 7 3.95 8.24 1.13
N GLY A 8 2.91 7.66 1.73
CA GLY A 8 3.07 6.63 2.74
C GLY A 8 2.96 5.22 2.16
N LEU A 9 3.89 4.32 2.47
CA LEU A 9 3.77 2.88 2.21
C LEU A 9 3.28 2.17 3.47
N VAL A 10 2.06 1.66 3.42
CA VAL A 10 1.43 0.91 4.50
C VAL A 10 1.70 -0.57 4.31
N PHE A 11 2.23 -1.22 5.35
CA PHE A 11 2.50 -2.66 5.37
C PHE A 11 2.21 -3.24 6.75
N PRO A 12 1.83 -4.52 6.86
CA PRO A 12 1.49 -5.12 8.13
C PRO A 12 2.73 -5.33 9.00
N VAL A 13 2.58 -5.24 10.32
CA VAL A 13 3.65 -5.62 11.28
C VAL A 13 3.91 -7.13 11.22
N ARG A 14 2.88 -7.93 10.90
CA ARG A 14 2.96 -9.40 10.84
C ARG A 14 2.30 -9.93 9.56
N PRO A 15 2.94 -10.86 8.82
CA PRO A 15 4.33 -11.32 8.98
C PRO A 15 5.31 -10.15 8.80
N ALA A 16 6.55 -10.24 9.31
CA ALA A 16 7.51 -9.12 9.25
C ALA A 16 8.06 -8.90 7.83
N PRO A 17 7.49 -8.01 6.99
CA PRO A 17 7.78 -7.97 5.56
C PRO A 17 9.17 -7.40 5.28
N LEU A 18 9.68 -6.57 6.20
CA LEU A 18 11.02 -6.00 6.13
C LEU A 18 12.13 -7.06 6.26
N ASN A 19 11.81 -8.30 6.62
CA ASN A 19 12.77 -9.41 6.58
C ASN A 19 12.81 -10.12 5.19
N ASN A 20 11.93 -9.74 4.26
CA ASN A 20 11.89 -10.28 2.90
C ASN A 20 12.69 -9.36 1.96
N ASN A 21 13.76 -9.89 1.37
CA ASN A 21 14.63 -9.13 0.47
C ASN A 21 13.87 -8.57 -0.75
N VAL A 22 12.94 -9.33 -1.32
CA VAL A 22 12.14 -8.89 -2.48
C VAL A 22 11.28 -7.67 -2.13
N PHE A 23 10.73 -7.65 -0.91
CA PHE A 23 9.94 -6.50 -0.46
C PHE A 23 10.84 -5.27 -0.26
N LEU A 24 12.02 -5.43 0.35
CA LEU A 24 12.97 -4.33 0.53
C LEU A 24 13.50 -3.78 -0.80
N GLU A 25 13.79 -4.64 -1.78
CA GLU A 25 14.17 -4.23 -3.13
C GLU A 25 13.06 -3.37 -3.76
N MET A 26 11.80 -3.81 -3.68
CA MET A 26 10.64 -3.04 -4.15
C MET A 26 10.54 -1.68 -3.45
N VAL A 27 10.72 -1.63 -2.12
CA VAL A 27 10.73 -0.36 -1.36
C VAL A 27 11.85 0.56 -1.85
N GLY A 28 13.03 0.01 -2.10
CA GLY A 28 14.18 0.74 -2.65
C GLY A 28 13.87 1.37 -4.00
N GLU A 29 13.28 0.62 -4.92
CA GLU A 29 12.92 1.11 -6.26
C GLU A 29 11.80 2.17 -6.22
N ILE A 30 10.77 1.97 -5.38
CA ILE A 30 9.71 2.98 -5.18
C ILE A 30 10.32 4.28 -4.63
N SER A 31 11.17 4.17 -3.62
CA SER A 31 11.86 5.32 -3.01
C SER A 31 12.75 6.03 -4.03
N HIS A 32 13.51 5.28 -4.82
CA HIS A 32 14.37 5.82 -5.85
C HIS A 32 13.60 6.61 -6.90
N GLU A 33 12.48 6.08 -7.40
CA GLU A 33 11.66 6.78 -8.39
C GLU A 33 10.99 8.02 -7.79
N LEU A 34 10.37 7.92 -6.60
CA LEU A 34 9.73 9.07 -5.94
C LEU A 34 10.71 10.22 -5.68
N ALA A 35 11.95 9.92 -5.27
CA ALA A 35 12.99 10.91 -5.03
C ALA A 35 13.35 11.72 -6.30
N ARG A 36 13.15 11.18 -7.50
CA ARG A 36 13.38 11.91 -8.76
C ARG A 36 12.35 13.01 -9.01
N HIS A 37 11.25 13.00 -8.25
CA HIS A 37 10.18 13.99 -8.27
C HIS A 37 10.09 14.78 -6.95
N ASP A 38 11.14 14.73 -6.13
CA ASP A 38 11.21 15.38 -4.82
C ASP A 38 10.10 14.93 -3.84
N ILE A 39 9.67 13.66 -3.92
CA ILE A 39 8.63 13.08 -3.05
C ILE A 39 9.26 12.13 -2.03
N ASP A 40 8.98 12.35 -0.75
CA ASP A 40 9.41 11.48 0.35
C ASP A 40 8.56 10.20 0.47
N LEU A 41 9.21 9.06 0.73
CA LEU A 41 8.54 7.80 1.04
C LEU A 41 8.54 7.54 2.56
N LEU A 42 7.35 7.51 3.17
CA LEU A 42 7.17 7.20 4.58
C LEU A 42 6.77 5.74 4.77
N LEU A 43 7.56 4.98 5.52
CA LEU A 43 7.22 3.61 5.90
C LEU A 43 6.27 3.60 7.11
N ILE A 44 5.09 3.02 6.93
CA ILE A 44 4.04 2.96 7.94
C ILE A 44 3.71 1.50 8.24
N ALA A 45 4.26 1.00 9.35
CA ALA A 45 3.88 -0.29 9.89
C ALA A 45 2.47 -0.20 10.50
N ASP A 46 1.58 -1.08 10.08
CA ASP A 46 0.20 -1.14 10.54
C ASP A 46 -0.06 -2.43 11.31
N ASP A 47 -0.65 -2.28 12.49
CA ASP A 47 -1.06 -3.38 13.35
C ASP A 47 -2.57 -3.48 13.31
N GLU A 48 -3.08 -4.55 12.69
CA GLU A 48 -4.52 -4.81 12.58
C GLU A 48 -5.21 -4.97 13.94
N GLN A 49 -4.44 -5.26 15.01
CA GLN A 49 -4.96 -5.39 16.37
C GLN A 49 -5.07 -4.04 17.10
N ALA A 50 -4.58 -2.95 16.51
CA ALA A 50 -4.66 -1.64 17.14
C ALA A 50 -6.02 -0.99 16.90
N ASP A 51 -6.64 -0.46 17.97
CA ASP A 51 -7.91 0.32 17.90
C ASP A 51 -7.87 1.48 16.89
N LYS A 52 -6.67 1.96 16.55
CA LYS A 52 -6.43 2.99 15.54
C LYS A 52 -5.24 2.62 14.67
N HIS A 53 -5.53 2.31 13.41
CA HIS A 53 -4.52 2.05 12.40
C HIS A 53 -3.53 3.21 12.26
N GLY A 54 -2.25 2.88 12.15
CA GLY A 54 -1.15 3.85 12.14
C GLY A 54 -1.24 4.82 10.96
N TYR A 55 -1.69 4.33 9.81
CA TYR A 55 -1.81 5.11 8.57
C TYR A 55 -2.88 6.20 8.65
N MET A 56 -3.97 5.99 9.40
CA MET A 56 -5.02 7.00 9.52
C MET A 56 -4.56 8.25 10.27
N ARG A 57 -3.57 8.14 11.16
CA ARG A 57 -2.94 9.31 11.78
C ARG A 57 -2.15 10.13 10.77
N MET A 58 -1.56 9.50 9.76
CA MET A 58 -0.85 10.21 8.67
C MET A 58 -1.85 10.93 7.78
N VAL A 59 -2.96 10.28 7.45
CA VAL A 59 -4.08 10.87 6.68
C VAL A 59 -4.68 12.07 7.42
N GLN A 60 -5.15 11.88 8.65
CA GLN A 60 -5.81 12.92 9.44
C GLN A 60 -4.87 14.07 9.81
N GLY A 61 -3.59 13.74 10.03
CA GLY A 61 -2.55 14.72 10.31
C GLY A 61 -2.04 15.45 9.07
N ARG A 62 -2.53 15.13 7.87
CA ARG A 62 -2.04 15.68 6.59
C ARG A 62 -0.52 15.59 6.47
N ARG A 63 0.01 14.39 6.70
CA ARG A 63 1.45 14.07 6.64
C ARG A 63 1.86 13.38 5.34
N VAL A 64 0.90 12.95 4.55
CA VAL A 64 1.10 12.33 3.23
C VAL A 64 -0.02 12.80 2.30
N ASP A 65 0.29 12.91 1.01
CA ASP A 65 -0.66 13.24 -0.04
C ASP A 65 -1.40 12.01 -0.58
N ALA A 66 -0.76 10.83 -0.53
CA ALA A 66 -1.33 9.55 -0.93
C ALA A 66 -0.75 8.38 -0.14
N LEU A 67 -1.42 7.22 -0.21
CA LEU A 67 -0.92 5.98 0.36
C LEU A 67 -0.72 4.89 -0.71
N ILE A 68 0.35 4.13 -0.61
CA ILE A 68 0.52 2.83 -1.24
C ILE A 68 0.23 1.78 -0.17
N VAL A 69 -0.67 0.84 -0.44
CA VAL A 69 -1.08 -0.19 0.51
C VAL A 69 -0.62 -1.55 0.01
N ALA A 70 0.35 -2.14 0.72
CA ALA A 70 0.87 -3.47 0.43
C ALA A 70 0.17 -4.56 1.24
N HIS A 71 0.33 -5.81 0.78
CA HIS A 71 -0.27 -7.00 1.39
C HIS A 71 -1.78 -6.87 1.51
N THR A 72 -2.46 -6.61 0.39
CA THR A 72 -3.91 -6.44 0.40
C THR A 72 -4.64 -7.74 0.72
N LEU A 73 -5.77 -7.61 1.41
CA LEU A 73 -6.69 -8.71 1.66
C LEU A 73 -7.81 -8.73 0.62
N ASP A 74 -8.46 -9.90 0.48
CA ASP A 74 -9.67 -10.07 -0.32
C ASP A 74 -10.76 -9.05 0.04
N ASP A 75 -10.95 -8.82 1.34
CA ASP A 75 -11.87 -7.83 1.91
C ASP A 75 -11.07 -6.92 2.84
N ASP A 76 -10.34 -5.96 2.27
CA ASP A 76 -9.35 -5.17 2.99
C ASP A 76 -9.97 -3.95 3.69
N PRO A 77 -10.01 -3.91 5.03
CA PRO A 77 -10.63 -2.82 5.77
C PRO A 77 -9.90 -1.49 5.57
N ARG A 78 -8.59 -1.52 5.29
CA ARG A 78 -7.78 -0.31 5.08
C ARG A 78 -8.20 0.37 3.79
N LEU A 79 -8.36 -0.40 2.71
CA LEU A 79 -8.80 0.12 1.42
C LEU A 79 -10.25 0.62 1.48
N ALA A 80 -11.14 -0.09 2.17
CA ALA A 80 -12.52 0.34 2.37
C ALA A 80 -12.60 1.69 3.10
N GLN A 81 -11.78 1.86 4.14
CA GLN A 81 -11.71 3.11 4.91
C GLN A 81 -11.13 4.28 4.09
N LEU A 82 -10.09 4.03 3.28
CA LEU A 82 -9.51 5.05 2.40
C LEU A 82 -10.50 5.46 1.31
N GLN A 83 -11.21 4.50 0.72
CA GLN A 83 -12.26 4.76 -0.26
C GLN A 83 -13.42 5.57 0.34
N ALA A 84 -13.88 5.21 1.55
CA ALA A 84 -14.95 5.94 2.23
C ALA A 84 -14.55 7.38 2.61
N SER A 85 -13.27 7.62 2.90
CA SER A 85 -12.74 8.96 3.20
C SER A 85 -12.37 9.79 1.96
N GLY A 86 -12.44 9.19 0.77
CA GLY A 86 -12.01 9.84 -0.48
C GLY A 86 -10.51 10.15 -0.52
N PHE A 87 -9.71 9.46 0.29
CA PHE A 87 -8.28 9.69 0.36
C PHE A 87 -7.55 8.98 -0.79
N PRO A 88 -6.61 9.63 -1.50
CA PRO A 88 -5.88 9.00 -2.60
C PRO A 88 -5.06 7.79 -2.16
N PHE A 89 -5.23 6.65 -2.84
CA PHE A 89 -4.41 5.47 -2.60
C PHE A 89 -4.18 4.62 -3.84
N LEU A 90 -3.08 3.86 -3.81
CA LEU A 90 -2.75 2.77 -4.73
C LEU A 90 -2.65 1.47 -3.94
N ALA A 91 -3.35 0.42 -4.39
CA ALA A 91 -3.20 -0.92 -3.84
C ALA A 91 -2.10 -1.71 -4.59
N LEU A 92 -1.16 -2.32 -3.84
CA LEU A 92 -0.26 -3.35 -4.37
C LEU A 92 -0.91 -4.73 -4.14
N GLY A 93 -1.73 -5.12 -5.10
CA GLY A 93 -2.67 -6.24 -4.99
C GLY A 93 -4.11 -5.82 -5.29
N ARG A 94 -5.03 -6.78 -5.19
CA ARG A 94 -6.47 -6.60 -5.45
C ARG A 94 -7.29 -6.94 -4.20
N SER A 95 -8.43 -6.28 -4.09
CA SER A 95 -9.44 -6.43 -3.04
C SER A 95 -10.86 -6.21 -3.60
N ARG A 96 -11.89 -6.63 -2.86
CA ARG A 96 -13.30 -6.43 -3.18
C ARG A 96 -13.77 -5.09 -2.62
N LEU A 97 -13.77 -4.06 -3.47
CA LEU A 97 -14.30 -2.73 -3.12
C LEU A 97 -15.54 -2.38 -3.96
N ALA A 98 -16.42 -1.56 -3.38
CA ALA A 98 -17.68 -1.18 -4.01
C ALA A 98 -17.50 -0.21 -5.19
N GLN A 99 -16.46 0.64 -5.13
CA GLN A 99 -16.13 1.58 -6.19
C GLN A 99 -14.77 1.27 -6.83
N PRO A 100 -14.53 1.72 -8.08
CA PRO A 100 -13.22 1.62 -8.71
C PRO A 100 -12.12 2.26 -7.86
N TYR A 101 -10.93 1.66 -7.89
CA TYR A 101 -9.75 2.13 -7.18
C TYR A 101 -8.49 1.79 -8.01
N ALA A 102 -7.41 2.52 -7.76
CA ALA A 102 -6.13 2.25 -8.41
C ALA A 102 -5.44 1.04 -7.77
N TRP A 103 -4.99 0.10 -8.60
CA TRP A 103 -4.24 -1.07 -8.16
C TRP A 103 -3.18 -1.47 -9.18
N PHE A 104 -2.14 -2.13 -8.68
CA PHE A 104 -1.10 -2.77 -9.48
C PHE A 104 -0.84 -4.16 -8.89
N ASP A 105 -0.95 -5.20 -9.71
CA ASP A 105 -0.81 -6.59 -9.29
C ASP A 105 -0.37 -7.48 -10.45
N PHE A 106 0.23 -8.63 -10.12
CA PHE A 106 0.53 -9.69 -11.07
C PHE A 106 -0.70 -10.58 -11.31
N ASP A 107 -0.75 -11.22 -12.47
CA ASP A 107 -1.72 -12.29 -12.71
C ASP A 107 -1.28 -13.60 -12.06
N ASN A 108 -1.47 -13.67 -10.74
CA ASN A 108 -1.13 -14.84 -9.93
C ASN A 108 -1.88 -16.11 -10.35
N TYR A 109 -3.10 -15.97 -10.89
CA TYR A 109 -3.88 -17.08 -11.42
C TYR A 109 -3.23 -17.66 -12.68
N ALA A 110 -2.96 -16.81 -13.68
CA ALA A 110 -2.31 -17.25 -14.91
C ALA A 110 -0.91 -17.81 -14.65
N GLY A 111 -0.14 -17.22 -13.71
CA GLY A 111 1.15 -17.73 -13.29
C GLY A 111 1.07 -19.17 -12.79
N THR A 112 0.14 -19.44 -11.87
CA THR A 112 -0.07 -20.79 -11.32
C THR A 112 -0.55 -21.78 -12.37
N CYS A 113 -1.50 -21.38 -13.23
CA CYS A 113 -1.98 -22.24 -14.33
C CYS A 113 -0.88 -22.61 -15.33
N ARG A 114 0.09 -21.71 -15.58
CA ARG A 114 1.23 -22.01 -16.46
C ARG A 114 2.20 -22.98 -15.80
N ALA A 115 2.41 -22.89 -14.49
CA ALA A 115 3.34 -23.75 -13.76
C ALA A 115 2.87 -25.22 -13.66
N THR A 116 1.56 -25.47 -13.68
CA THR A 116 0.98 -26.81 -13.55
C THR A 116 0.65 -27.49 -14.88
N ARG A 117 0.88 -26.81 -16.00
CA ARG A 117 0.71 -27.40 -17.34
C ARG A 117 1.90 -28.32 -17.62
N ILE A 118 1.67 -29.64 -17.57
CA ILE A 118 2.61 -30.69 -17.99
C ILE A 118 2.74 -30.68 -19.52
#